data_AF-A0A6V7LQC3-F1
#
_entry.id   AF-A0A6V7LQC3-F1
#
_cell.length_a   1.000
_cell.length_b   1.000
_cell.length_c   1.000
_cell.angle_alpha   90.00
_cell.angle_beta   90.00
_cell.angle_gamma   90.00
#
_symmetry.space_group_name_H-M   'P 1'
#
loop_
_entity.id
_entity.type
_entity.pdbx_description
1 polymer ?
#
loop_
_entity_poly.entity_id
_entity_poly.type
_entity_poly.pdbx_seq_one_letter_code
_entity_poly.pdbx_strand_id
1 'polypeptide(L)' 'MWSRPAGEPRVWRIIELIDLHGKKRKFSLQEIPKERYEEALDFFCTIFLRDEAMCASL' A
#
# COMPACT_ATOMS: atom_id res chain seq x y z
N MET A 1 27.18 -2.21 -3.01
CA MET A 1 25.84 -1.56 -3.07
C MET A 1 24.83 -2.67 -3.32
N TRP A 2 23.77 -2.77 -2.52
CA TRP A 2 22.75 -3.81 -2.70
C TRP A 2 21.66 -3.33 -3.68
N SER A 3 21.18 -4.23 -4.55
CA SER A 3 20.06 -3.99 -5.46
C SER A 3 19.09 -5.16 -5.41
N ARG A 4 17.79 -4.87 -5.47
CA ARG A 4 16.76 -5.90 -5.63
C ARG A 4 16.92 -6.60 -6.98
N PRO A 5 16.84 -7.94 -7.05
CA PRO A 5 16.82 -8.66 -8.33
C PRO A 5 15.67 -8.20 -9.24
N ALA A 6 15.92 -8.16 -10.55
CA ALA A 6 14.90 -7.82 -11.53
C ALA A 6 13.78 -8.88 -11.56
N GLY A 7 12.55 -8.43 -11.84
CA GLY A 7 11.38 -9.29 -11.95
C GLY A 7 10.08 -8.52 -11.75
N GLU A 8 8.98 -9.24 -11.93
CA GLU A 8 7.63 -8.70 -11.72
C GLU A 8 7.38 -8.29 -10.26
N PRO A 9 6.46 -7.35 -10.01
CA PRO A 9 6.02 -7.01 -8.66
C PRO A 9 5.56 -8.25 -7.89
N ARG A 10 6.19 -8.49 -6.75
CA ARG A 10 5.91 -9.68 -5.94
C ARG A 10 4.63 -9.48 -5.14
N VAL A 11 3.73 -10.48 -5.20
CA VAL A 11 2.64 -10.64 -4.25
C VAL A 11 3.16 -11.39 -3.02
N TRP A 12 3.08 -10.76 -1.85
CA TRP A 12 3.55 -11.31 -0.59
C TRP A 12 2.47 -12.11 0.12
N ARG A 13 1.23 -11.61 0.11
CA ARG A 13 0.11 -12.22 0.81
C ARG A 13 -1.19 -11.90 0.13
N ILE A 14 -2.14 -12.81 0.30
CA ILE A 14 -3.53 -12.62 -0.07
C ILE A 14 -4.36 -12.73 1.21
N ILE A 15 -5.27 -11.80 1.42
CA ILE A 15 -6.09 -11.69 2.63
C ILE A 15 -7.55 -11.62 2.23
N GLU A 16 -8.40 -12.38 2.90
CA GLU A 16 -9.84 -12.28 2.76
C GLU A 16 -10.41 -11.50 3.95
N LEU A 17 -11.14 -10.43 3.64
CA LEU A 17 -11.76 -9.55 4.63
C LEU A 17 -13.22 -9.34 4.28
N ILE A 18 -14.03 -9.06 5.29
CA ILE A 18 -15.41 -8.60 5.09
C ILE A 18 -15.36 -7.08 5.00
N ASP A 19 -15.91 -6.52 3.93
CA ASP A 19 -15.98 -5.06 3.76
C ASP A 19 -17.05 -4.43 4.67
N LEU A 20 -17.11 -3.10 4.67
CA LEU A 20 -18.08 -2.33 5.48
C LEU A 20 -19.55 -2.65 5.14
N HIS A 21 -19.82 -3.33 4.02
CA HIS A 21 -21.14 -3.74 3.57
C HIS A 21 -21.43 -5.22 3.86
N GLY A 22 -20.57 -5.91 4.61
CA GLY A 22 -20.73 -7.33 4.93
C GLY A 22 -20.32 -8.28 3.80
N LYS A 23 -19.74 -7.78 2.70
CA LYS A 23 -19.33 -8.61 1.56
C LYS A 23 -17.89 -9.10 1.73
N LYS A 24 -17.68 -10.40 1.57
CA LYS A 24 -16.33 -10.99 1.51
C LYS A 24 -15.58 -10.49 0.27
N ARG A 25 -14.40 -9.93 0.47
CA ARG A 25 -13.48 -9.46 -0.56
C ARG A 25 -12.09 -10.01 -0.33
N LYS A 26 -11.37 -10.16 -1.43
CA LYS A 26 -10.00 -10.66 -1.46
C LYS A 26 -9.07 -9.49 -1.81
N PHE A 27 -8.03 -9.31 -1.00
CA PHE A 27 -7.05 -8.25 -1.12
C PHE A 27 -5.65 -8.87 -1.28
N SER A 28 -4.78 -8.24 -2.06
CA SER A 28 -3.37 -8.60 -2.17
C SER A 28 -2.49 -7.57 -1.46
N LEU A 29 -1.53 -8.06 -0.67
CA LEU A 29 -0.37 -7.30 -0.27
C LEU A 29 0.75 -7.61 -1.25
N GLN A 30 1.15 -6.61 -2.02
CA GLN A 30 2.11 -6.74 -3.10
C GLN A 30 3.03 -5.53 -3.15
N GLU A 31 4.16 -5.68 -3.84
CA GLU A 31 4.99 -4.53 -4.18
C GLU A 31 4.23 -3.53 -5.05
N ILE A 32 4.57 -2.26 -4.87
CA ILE A 32 4.00 -1.18 -5.66
C ILE A 32 4.59 -1.28 -7.08
N PRO A 33 3.78 -1.39 -8.14
CA PRO A 33 4.25 -1.27 -9.52
C PRO A 33 4.76 0.15 -9.80
N LYS A 34 5.75 0.29 -10.68
CA LYS A 34 6.37 1.61 -10.97
C LYS A 34 5.36 2.62 -11.48
N GLU A 35 4.38 2.14 -12.24
CA GLU A 35 3.30 2.91 -12.84
C GLU A 35 2.38 3.55 -11.79
N ARG A 36 2.43 3.08 -10.54
CA ARG A 36 1.59 3.56 -9.43
C ARG A 36 2.38 4.30 -8.34
N TYR A 37 3.64 4.65 -8.58
CA TYR A 37 4.44 5.35 -7.58
C TYR A 37 3.88 6.71 -7.21
N GLU A 38 3.43 7.48 -8.21
CA GLU A 38 2.81 8.79 -7.95
C GLU A 38 1.52 8.67 -7.13
N GLU A 39 0.68 7.67 -7.44
CA GLU A 39 -0.54 7.41 -6.67
C GLU A 39 -0.22 7.00 -5.22
N ALA A 40 0.83 6.19 -5.03
CA ALA A 40 1.27 5.81 -3.69
C ALA A 40 1.84 6.99 -2.90
N LEU A 41 2.57 7.90 -3.56
CA LEU A 41 3.07 9.13 -2.96
C LEU A 41 1.92 10.07 -2.58
N ASP A 42 0.94 10.26 -3.45
CA ASP A 42 -0.25 11.06 -3.16
C ASP A 42 -1.03 10.50 -1.96
N PHE A 43 -1.25 9.17 -1.93
CA PHE A 43 -1.87 8.51 -0.79
C PHE A 43 -1.09 8.73 0.52
N PHE A 44 0.24 8.64 0.46
CA PHE A 44 1.10 8.89 1.63
C PHE A 44 0.96 10.33 2.12
N CYS A 45 0.97 11.31 1.21
CA CYS A 45 0.85 12.72 1.56
C CYS A 45 -0.54 13.12 2.07
N THR A 46 -1.61 12.49 1.55
CA THR A 46 -3.00 12.89 1.85
C THR A 46 -3.61 12.13 3.03
N ILE A 47 -3.21 10.88 3.24
CA ILE A 47 -3.76 10.01 4.30
C ILE A 47 -2.74 9.83 5.42
N PHE A 48 -1.55 9.32 5.12
CA PHE A 48 -0.57 8.98 6.16
C PHE A 48 -0.08 10.23 6.90
N LEU A 49 0.43 11.25 6.19
CA LEU A 49 0.94 12.46 6.85
C LEU A 49 -0.13 13.22 7.65
N ARG A 50 -1.39 13.14 7.23
CA ARG A 50 -2.50 13.81 7.92
C ARG A 50 -2.89 13.10 9.22
N ASP A 51 -3.00 11.77 9.17
CA ASP A 51 -3.66 10.99 10.22
C ASP A 51 -2.68 10.27 11.16
N GLU A 52 -1.40 10.13 10.78
CA GLU A 52 -0.40 9.51 11.63
C GLU A 52 -0.01 10.45 12.78
N ALA A 53 -0.04 9.93 14.01
CA ALA A 53 0.00 10.73 15.22
C ALA A 53 1.30 11.52 15.40
N MET A 54 2.44 10.98 14.96
CA MET A 54 3.69 11.73 14.99
C MET A 54 3.70 12.84 13.94
N CYS A 55 3.15 12.60 12.75
CA CYS A 55 3.05 13.63 11.70
C CYS A 55 2.08 14.77 12.10
N ALA A 56 0.98 14.46 12.78
CA ALA A 56 0.00 15.45 13.23
C ALA A 56 0.48 16.34 14.40
N SER A 57 1.62 16.01 15.02
CA SER A 57 2.20 16.77 16.14
C SER A 57 3.39 17.66 15.74
N LEU A 58 3.69 17.75 14.43
CA LEU A 58 4.63 18.69 13.83
C LEU A 58 3.95 20.01 13.44
#